data_AF-A0A2W7N8D3-F1
#
_entry.id   AF-A0A2W7N8D3-F1
#
_cell.length_a   1.000
_cell.length_b   1.000
_cell.length_c   1.000
_cell.angle_alpha   90.00
_cell.angle_beta   90.00
_cell.angle_gamma   90.00
#
_symmetry.space_group_name_H-M   'P 1'
#
loop_
_entity.id
_entity.type
_entity.pdbx_description
1 polymer ?
#
loop_
_entity_poly.entity_id
_entity_poly.type
_entity_poly.pdbx_seq_one_letter_code
_entity_poly.pdbx_strand_id
1 'polypeptide(L)' 'MNVDHLVEVMGESLQRVEESVVLMGYHSSITKVEQVQMMQAVLELSERVKRIEALVEMSL' A
#
# COMPACT_ATOMS: atom_id res chain seq x y z
N MET A 1 -20.13 -8.86 -1.46
CA MET A 1 -19.22 -7.72 -1.27
C MET A 1 -19.12 -7.03 -2.62
N ASN A 2 -19.50 -5.74 -2.71
CA ASN A 2 -19.36 -4.97 -3.95
C ASN A 2 -17.85 -4.74 -4.19
N VAL A 3 -17.42 -4.86 -5.45
CA VAL A 3 -16.09 -4.50 -5.93
C VAL A 3 -15.70 -3.10 -5.49
N ASP A 4 -16.59 -2.12 -5.62
CA ASP A 4 -16.31 -0.73 -5.23
C ASP A 4 -15.93 -0.64 -3.74
N HIS A 5 -16.62 -1.41 -2.91
CA HIS A 5 -16.34 -1.48 -1.47
C HIS A 5 -15.01 -2.19 -1.17
N LEU A 6 -14.59 -3.15 -2.00
CA LEU A 6 -13.28 -3.77 -1.88
C LEU A 6 -12.17 -2.77 -2.22
N VAL A 7 -12.35 -1.98 -3.29
CA VAL A 7 -11.40 -0.95 -3.73
C VAL A 7 -11.22 0.13 -2.66
N GLU A 8 -12.31 0.66 -2.09
CA GLU A 8 -12.24 1.64 -0.99
C GLU A 8 -11.45 1.12 0.21
N VAL A 9 -11.77 -0.10 0.67
CA VAL A 9 -11.11 -0.71 1.84
C VAL A 9 -9.62 -0.96 1.57
N MET A 10 -9.25 -1.29 0.33
CA MET A 10 -7.85 -1.47 -0.08
C MET A 10 -7.10 -0.15 -0.13
N GLY A 11 -7.71 0.91 -0.70
CA GLY A 11 -7.13 2.25 -0.73
C GLY A 11 -6.83 2.80 0.66
N GLU A 12 -7.80 2.70 1.58
CA GLU A 12 -7.59 3.13 2.98
C GLU A 12 -6.49 2.30 3.68
N SER A 13 -6.41 1.00 3.38
CA SER A 13 -5.40 0.14 3.99
C SER A 13 -3.99 0.47 3.48
N LEU A 14 -3.84 0.81 2.20
CA LEU A 14 -2.57 1.28 1.65
C LEU A 14 -2.14 2.61 2.26
N GLN A 15 -3.07 3.56 2.41
CA GLN A 15 -2.77 4.85 3.03
C GLN A 15 -2.25 4.69 4.47
N ARG A 16 -2.91 3.83 5.27
CA ARG A 16 -2.46 3.54 6.65
C ARG A 16 -1.06 2.90 6.69
N VAL A 17 -0.72 2.07 5.70
CA VAL A 17 0.61 1.46 5.58
C VAL A 17 1.66 2.50 5.23
N GLU A 18 1.37 3.40 4.28
CA GLU A 18 2.27 4.51 3.92
C GLU A 18 2.55 5.41 5.13
N GLU A 19 1.52 5.82 5.85
CA GLU A 19 1.64 6.62 7.08
C GLU A 19 2.48 5.92 8.16
N SER A 20 2.28 4.61 8.33
CA SER A 20 3.04 3.81 9.30
C SER A 20 4.52 3.70 8.91
N VAL A 21 4.84 3.51 7.63
CA VAL A 21 6.24 3.49 7.16
C VAL A 21 6.92 4.83 7.35
N VAL A 22 6.21 5.93 7.10
CA VAL A 22 6.73 7.29 7.36
C VAL A 22 7.03 7.47 8.85
N LEU A 23 6.09 7.10 9.74
CA LEU A 23 6.28 7.20 11.19
C LEU A 23 7.41 6.30 11.71
N MET A 24 7.58 5.10 11.16
CA MET A 24 8.69 4.20 11.50
C MET A 24 10.06 4.82 11.16
N GLY A 25 10.15 5.56 10.06
CA GLY A 25 11.35 6.32 9.70
C GLY A 25 11.67 7.48 10.65
N TYR A 26 10.67 8.05 11.32
CA TYR A 26 10.87 9.12 12.32
C TYR A 26 11.20 8.62 13.73
N HIS A 27 10.74 7.42 14.11
CA HIS A 27 10.74 6.96 15.51
C HIS A 27 11.65 5.77 15.84
N SER A 28 12.35 5.18 14.88
CA SER A 28 13.16 3.97 15.13
C SER A 28 14.61 4.10 14.70
N SER A 29 15.47 3.23 15.26
CA SER A 29 16.84 2.97 14.81
C SER A 29 16.89 2.22 13.47
N ILE A 30 15.86 2.36 12.63
CA ILE A 30 15.83 1.82 11.27
C ILE A 30 16.94 2.53 10.49
N THR A 31 17.83 1.73 9.95
CA THR A 31 18.87 2.23 9.05
C THR A 31 18.22 2.75 7.77
N LYS A 32 18.88 3.71 7.09
CA LYS A 32 18.41 4.20 5.78
C LYS A 32 18.16 3.07 4.78
N VAL A 33 18.90 1.96 4.88
CA VAL A 33 18.73 0.79 4.00
C VAL A 33 17.39 0.09 4.27
N GLU A 34 17.06 -0.17 5.53
CA GLU A 34 15.79 -0.78 5.93
C GLU A 34 14.59 0.13 5.57
N GLN A 35 14.76 1.45 5.70
CA GLN A 35 13.73 2.41 5.29
C GLN A 35 13.47 2.34 3.77
N VAL A 36 14.52 2.30 2.95
CA VAL A 36 14.41 2.19 1.49
C VAL A 36 13.76 0.88 1.08
N GLN A 37 14.12 -0.23 1.74
CA GLN A 37 13.50 -1.54 1.50
C GLN A 37 12.01 -1.55 1.84
N MET A 38 11.60 -0.92 2.95
CA MET A 38 10.19 -0.77 3.30
C MET A 38 9.43 0.07 2.27
N MET A 39 10.00 1.20 1.83
CA MET A 39 9.39 2.03 0.79
C MET A 39 9.23 1.27 -0.53
N GLN A 40 10.23 0.48 -0.93
CA GLN A 40 10.13 -0.37 -2.13
C GLN A 40 9.02 -1.41 -2.01
N ALA A 41 8.92 -2.09 -0.86
CA ALA A 41 7.87 -3.08 -0.64
C ALA A 41 6.47 -2.45 -0.67
N VAL A 42 6.30 -1.24 -0.13
CA VAL A 42 5.01 -0.51 -0.19
C VAL A 42 4.66 -0.10 -1.62
N LEU A 43 5.61 0.40 -2.40
CA LEU A 43 5.39 0.73 -3.81
C LEU A 43 4.97 -0.49 -4.63
N GLU A 44 5.65 -1.63 -4.41
CA GLU A 44 5.35 -2.87 -5.11
C GLU A 44 3.97 -3.43 -4.73
N LEU A 45 3.59 -3.32 -3.45
CA LEU A 45 2.25 -3.65 -2.98
C LEU A 45 1.19 -2.74 -3.61
N SER A 46 1.42 -1.42 -3.61
CA SER A 46 0.50 -0.43 -4.21
C SER A 46 0.25 -0.74 -5.69
N GLU A 47 1.29 -1.11 -6.44
CA GLU A 47 1.12 -1.44 -7.86
C GLU A 47 0.37 -2.76 -8.09
N ARG A 48 0.55 -3.75 -7.21
CA ARG A 48 -0.24 -5.00 -7.24
C ARG A 48 -1.70 -4.74 -6.94
N VAL A 49 -2.01 -3.85 -5.99
CA VAL A 49 -3.39 -3.45 -5.70
C VAL A 49 -4.02 -2.77 -6.91
N LYS A 50 -3.36 -1.79 -7.53
CA LYS A 50 -3.87 -1.13 -8.75
C LYS A 50 -4.16 -2.10 -9.89
N ARG A 51 -3.31 -3.12 -10.07
CA ARG A 51 -3.55 -4.18 -11.05
C ARG A 51 -4.79 -5.01 -10.72
N ILE A 52 -5.00 -5.31 -9.44
CA ILE A 52 -6.21 -6.00 -8.99
C ILE A 52 -7.43 -5.12 -9.26
N GLU A 53 -7.42 -3.86 -8.85
CA GLU A 53 -8.50 -2.89 -9.08
C GLU A 53 -8.90 -2.83 -10.56
N ALA A 54 -7.93 -2.66 -11.45
CA ALA A 54 -8.17 -2.63 -12.90
C ALA A 54 -8.77 -3.94 -13.43
N LEU A 55 -8.31 -5.10 -12.95
CA LEU A 55 -8.89 -6.39 -13.32
C LEU A 55 -10.33 -6.53 -12.84
N VAL A 56 -10.66 -6.01 -11.66
CA VAL A 56 -12.03 -6.08 -11.15
C VAL A 56 -12.95 -5.12 -11.91
N GLU A 57 -12.50 -3.91 -12.24
CA GLU A 57 -13.24 -2.97 -13.10
C GLU A 57 -13.56 -3.57 -14.48
N MET A 58 -12.61 -4.29 -15.09
CA MET A 58 -12.82 -4.95 -16.40
C MET A 58 -13.75 -6.17 -16.34
N SER A 59 -14.04 -6.69 -15.14
CA SER A 59 -14.84 -7.91 -14.94
C SER A 59 -16.31 -7.63 -14.59
N LEU A 60 -16.70 -6.35 -14.50
CA LEU A 60 -18.06 -5.84 -14.29
C LEU A 60 -18.67 -5.30 -15.59
#